data_AF-T1GXU8-F1
#
_entry.id   AF-T1GXU8-F1
#
_cell.length_a   1.000
_cell.length_b   1.000
_cell.length_c   1.000
_cell.angle_alpha   90.00
_cell.angle_beta   90.00
_cell.angle_gamma   90.00
#
_symmetry.space_group_name_H-M   'P 1'
#
loop_
_entity.id
_entity.type
_entity.pdbx_description
1 polymer ?
#
loop_
_entity_poly.entity_id
_entity_poly.type
_entity_poly.pdbx_seq_one_letter_code
_entity_poly.pdbx_strand_id
1 'polypeptide(L)'
;MDYYNFQNYDCGAFSSDSHSPNSQSPKSAKPGRLKVNARERDRTQSVNTAFTTLRTLIPTEPCDRKLSKIEILRLAKSYIEHLDAVVVTETVDN
;
A
#
# COMPACT_ATOMS: atom_id res chain seq x y z
N MET A 1 4.60 14.54 16.06
CA MET A 1 4.67 13.56 14.94
C MET A 1 3.24 13.08 14.71
N ASP A 2 2.40 14.02 14.30
CA ASP A 2 0.94 13.91 14.41
C ASP A 2 0.39 13.38 13.10
N TYR A 3 0.63 12.09 12.88
CA TYR A 3 0.03 11.36 11.78
C TYR A 3 -1.39 10.98 12.23
N TYR A 4 -2.41 11.47 11.51
CA TYR A 4 -3.86 11.23 11.68
C TYR A 4 -4.70 12.27 12.46
N ASN A 5 -4.62 13.54 12.11
CA ASN A 5 -5.79 14.41 12.25
C ASN A 5 -5.87 15.52 11.17
N PHE A 6 -6.55 15.23 10.06
CA PHE A 6 -6.82 16.22 8.99
C PHE A 6 -8.26 16.15 8.46
N GLN A 7 -9.23 15.84 9.33
CA GLN A 7 -10.65 15.72 8.93
C GLN A 7 -11.60 16.57 9.78
N ASN A 8 -11.14 17.76 10.18
CA ASN A 8 -12.02 18.83 10.66
C ASN A 8 -11.60 20.17 10.02
N TYR A 9 -11.84 20.32 8.71
CA TYR A 9 -12.05 21.64 8.12
C TYR A 9 -13.29 21.58 7.23
N ASP A 10 -14.28 22.27 7.77
CA ASP A 10 -15.54 22.77 7.22
C ASP A 10 -15.57 22.93 5.69
N CYS A 11 -16.57 22.33 5.04
CA CYS A 11 -16.89 22.61 3.65
C CYS A 11 -17.69 23.93 3.62
N GLY A 12 -16.98 25.05 3.75
CA GLY A 12 -17.53 26.39 3.62
C GLY A 12 -17.86 26.69 2.17
N ALA A 13 -19.14 26.90 1.89
CA ALA A 13 -19.68 27.33 0.61
C ALA A 13 -19.07 28.67 0.16
N PHE A 14 -18.48 28.71 -1.04
CA PHE A 14 -18.33 29.94 -1.80
C PHE A 14 -19.16 29.83 -3.08
N SER A 15 -20.31 30.50 -3.06
CA SER A 15 -21.02 30.90 -4.28
C SER A 15 -20.19 31.94 -5.01
N SER A 16 -19.86 31.68 -6.27
CA SER A 16 -19.59 32.69 -7.29
C SER A 16 -19.87 32.09 -8.67
N ASP A 17 -20.79 32.74 -9.38
CA ASP A 17 -21.28 32.44 -10.72
C ASP A 17 -20.16 32.56 -11.78
N SER A 18 -20.09 31.64 -12.76
CA SER A 18 -19.70 31.91 -14.16
C SER A 18 -19.71 30.64 -15.03
N HIS A 19 -20.25 30.79 -16.24
CA HIS A 19 -20.56 29.75 -17.22
C HIS A 19 -19.36 28.91 -17.71
N SER A 20 -19.55 27.59 -17.82
CA SER A 20 -18.79 26.75 -18.76
C SER A 20 -19.65 25.54 -19.20
N PRO A 21 -19.92 25.35 -20.51
CA PRO A 21 -20.71 24.22 -20.98
C PRO A 21 -19.80 22.99 -21.13
N ASN A 22 -20.33 21.84 -20.72
CA ASN A 22 -19.81 20.50 -21.01
C ASN A 22 -18.60 20.03 -20.16
N SER A 23 -18.84 19.83 -18.87
CA SER A 23 -18.16 18.77 -18.13
C SER A 23 -19.22 17.75 -17.71
N GLN A 24 -19.08 16.51 -18.20
CA GLN A 24 -19.90 15.39 -17.74
C GLN A 24 -19.66 15.23 -16.24
N SER A 25 -20.57 15.80 -15.45
CA SER A 25 -20.55 15.69 -14.01
C SER A 25 -20.46 14.21 -13.61
N PRO A 26 -19.51 13.83 -12.74
CA PRO A 26 -19.51 12.49 -12.20
C PRO A 26 -20.79 12.36 -11.39
N LYS A 27 -21.72 11.53 -11.88
CA LYS A 27 -23.00 11.21 -11.22
C LYS A 27 -22.76 11.15 -9.71
N SER A 28 -23.36 12.09 -8.99
CA SER A 28 -23.13 12.39 -7.58
C SER A 28 -22.95 11.13 -6.73
N ALA A 29 -21.70 10.71 -6.53
CA ALA A 29 -21.39 9.62 -5.62
C ALA A 29 -21.82 10.11 -4.23
N LYS A 30 -22.86 9.48 -3.67
CA LYS A 30 -23.40 9.81 -2.34
C LYS A 30 -22.22 10.02 -1.37
N PRO A 31 -22.17 11.11 -0.58
CA PRO A 31 -21.01 11.43 0.27
C PRO A 31 -20.50 10.27 1.14
N GLY A 32 -21.40 9.39 1.59
CA GLY A 32 -21.02 8.15 2.30
C GLY A 32 -20.21 7.15 1.47
N ARG A 33 -20.50 6.99 0.17
CA ARG A 33 -19.74 6.11 -0.74
C ARG A 33 -18.32 6.62 -0.95
N LEU A 34 -18.14 7.94 -1.08
CA LEU A 34 -16.82 8.55 -1.21
C LEU A 34 -15.96 8.30 0.03
N LYS A 35 -16.53 8.48 1.23
CA LYS A 35 -15.86 8.18 2.51
C LYS A 35 -15.46 6.71 2.63
N VAL A 36 -16.36 5.78 2.28
CA VAL A 36 -16.06 4.33 2.32
C VAL A 36 -14.96 3.96 1.31
N ASN A 37 -15.03 4.48 0.09
CA ASN A 37 -14.02 4.21 -0.94
C ASN A 37 -12.64 4.76 -0.54
N ALA A 38 -12.60 5.96 0.07
CA ALA A 38 -11.35 6.52 0.59
C ALA A 38 -10.74 5.62 1.66
N ARG A 39 -11.55 5.17 2.63
CA ARG A 39 -11.10 4.23 3.67
C ARG A 39 -10.57 2.92 3.10
N GLU A 40 -11.24 2.36 2.09
CA GLU A 40 -10.80 1.11 1.48
C GLU A 40 -9.49 1.26 0.69
N ARG A 41 -9.29 2.42 0.06
CA ARG A 41 -8.03 2.77 -0.58
C ARG A 41 -6.90 2.88 0.45
N ASP A 42 -7.14 3.51 1.60
CA ASP A 42 -6.13 3.63 2.66
C ASP A 42 -5.76 2.25 3.24
N ARG A 43 -6.76 1.39 3.45
CA ARG A 43 -6.55 0.00 3.86
C ARG A 43 -5.69 -0.77 2.84
N THR A 44 -6.00 -0.63 1.56
CA THR A 44 -5.24 -1.27 0.48
C THR A 44 -3.83 -0.71 0.38
N GLN A 45 -3.65 0.59 0.58
CA GLN A 45 -2.34 1.24 0.59
C GLN A 45 -1.46 0.71 1.72
N SER A 46 -2.02 0.53 2.92
CA SER A 46 -1.31 -0.07 4.06
C SER A 46 -0.78 -1.47 3.73
N VAL A 47 -1.60 -2.33 3.10
CA VAL A 47 -1.17 -3.66 2.65
C VAL A 47 -0.07 -3.58 1.59
N ASN A 48 -0.20 -2.67 0.61
CA ASN A 48 0.81 -2.51 -0.43
C ASN A 48 2.15 -2.03 0.14
N THR A 49 2.14 -1.11 1.12
CA THR A 49 3.35 -0.68 1.82
C THR A 49 4.05 -1.85 2.51
N ALA A 50 3.30 -2.73 3.20
CA ALA A 50 3.86 -3.94 3.81
C ALA A 50 4.48 -4.89 2.76
N PHE A 51 3.84 -5.06 1.60
CA PHE A 51 4.41 -5.83 0.48
C PHE A 51 5.72 -5.22 -0.05
N THR A 52 5.82 -3.89 -0.13
CA THR A 52 7.05 -3.21 -0.54
C THR A 52 8.16 -3.42 0.47
N THR A 53 7.88 -3.29 1.78
CA THR A 53 8.86 -3.58 2.84
C THR A 53 9.33 -5.03 2.76
N LEU A 54 8.41 -5.99 2.63
CA LEU A 54 8.78 -7.39 2.50
C LEU A 54 9.66 -7.64 1.26
N ARG A 55 9.36 -7.02 0.12
CA ARG A 55 10.17 -7.11 -1.09
C ARG A 55 11.61 -6.66 -0.88
N THR A 56 11.85 -5.61 -0.08
CA THR A 56 13.21 -5.11 0.16
C THR A 56 14.10 -6.06 0.96
N LEU A 57 13.50 -7.04 1.65
CA LEU A 57 14.22 -8.06 2.42
C LEU A 57 14.53 -9.31 1.61
N ILE A 58 13.97 -9.45 0.40
CA ILE A 58 14.16 -10.64 -0.43
C ILE A 58 15.39 -10.44 -1.32
N PRO A 59 16.40 -11.33 -1.25
CA PRO A 59 17.56 -11.25 -2.12
C PRO A 59 17.19 -11.61 -3.57
N THR A 60 17.54 -10.76 -4.54
CA THR A 60 17.35 -11.01 -5.98
C THR A 60 18.52 -10.49 -6.81
N GLU A 61 18.80 -11.15 -7.93
CA GLU A 61 19.73 -10.68 -8.96
C GLU A 61 18.93 -10.38 -10.25
N PRO A 62 18.92 -9.13 -10.76
CA PRO A 62 19.44 -7.91 -10.14
C PRO A 62 18.60 -7.45 -8.93
N CYS A 63 19.16 -6.58 -8.08
CA CYS A 63 18.48 -6.08 -6.87
C CYS A 63 17.14 -5.36 -7.14
N ASP A 64 16.97 -4.81 -8.34
CA ASP A 64 15.77 -4.09 -8.75
C ASP A 64 14.73 -4.98 -9.46
N ARG A 65 14.95 -6.30 -9.54
CA ARG A 65 14.01 -7.25 -10.14
C ARG A 65 12.60 -7.02 -9.62
N LYS A 66 11.65 -6.83 -10.54
CA LYS A 66 10.23 -6.68 -10.21
C LYS A 66 9.65 -8.04 -9.83
N LEU A 67 9.00 -8.09 -8.66
CA LEU A 67 8.34 -9.29 -8.14
C LEU A 67 6.83 -9.08 -8.09
N SER A 68 6.07 -10.08 -8.53
CA SER A 68 4.63 -10.13 -8.27
C SER A 68 4.34 -10.44 -6.79
N LYS A 69 3.11 -10.16 -6.32
CA LYS A 69 2.70 -10.46 -4.93
C LYS A 69 2.90 -11.93 -4.55
N ILE A 70 2.61 -12.85 -5.47
CA ILE A 70 2.80 -14.28 -5.23
C ILE A 70 4.28 -14.68 -5.18
N GLU A 71 5.12 -14.09 -6.04
CA GLU A 71 6.57 -14.31 -5.98
C GLU A 71 7.15 -13.80 -4.66
N ILE A 72 6.74 -12.61 -4.19
CA ILE A 72 7.18 -12.04 -2.90
C ILE A 72 6.89 -13.04 -1.77
N LEU A 73 5.68 -13.59 -1.72
CA LEU A 73 5.31 -14.55 -0.67
C LEU A 73 6.10 -15.85 -0.75
N ARG A 74 6.27 -16.41 -1.95
CA ARG A 74 7.03 -17.66 -2.16
C ARG A 74 8.50 -17.51 -1.82
N LEU A 75 9.12 -16.42 -2.27
CA LEU A 75 10.53 -16.13 -2.02
C LEU A 75 10.80 -15.79 -0.56
N ALA A 76 9.92 -15.03 0.09
CA ALA A 76 10.04 -14.77 1.52
C ALA A 76 10.04 -16.07 2.34
N LYS A 77 9.10 -16.99 2.07
CA LYS A 77 9.07 -18.30 2.70
C LYS A 77 10.38 -19.07 2.47
N SER A 78 10.78 -19.19 1.21
CA SER A 78 12.01 -19.91 0.83
C SER A 78 13.26 -19.30 1.48
N TYR A 79 13.28 -17.98 1.67
CA TYR A 79 14.42 -17.29 2.28
C TYR A 79 14.49 -17.55 3.79
N ILE A 80 13.35 -17.55 4.49
CA ILE A 80 13.29 -17.96 5.90
C ILE A 80 13.83 -19.40 6.05
N GLU A 81 13.34 -20.35 5.24
CA GLU A 81 13.79 -21.75 5.26
C GLU A 81 15.29 -21.89 4.98
N HIS A 82 15.84 -21.05 4.09
CA HIS A 82 17.28 -21.03 3.81
C HIS A 82 18.09 -20.52 5.00
N LEU A 83 17.66 -19.43 5.64
CA LEU A 83 18.34 -18.88 6.82
C LEU A 83 18.30 -19.87 7.99
N ASP A 84 17.17 -20.54 8.23
CA ASP A 84 17.05 -21.59 9.25
C ASP A 84 18.05 -22.72 8.99
N ALA A 85 18.17 -23.18 7.74
CA ALA A 85 19.12 -24.23 7.38
C ALA A 85 20.58 -23.79 7.61
N VAL A 86 20.94 -22.57 7.23
CA VAL A 86 22.29 -22.02 7.43
C VAL A 86 22.62 -21.96 8.93
N VAL A 87 21.71 -21.44 9.76
CA VAL A 87 21.90 -21.36 11.21
C VAL A 87 22.05 -22.75 11.83
N VAL A 88 21.26 -23.74 11.39
CA VAL A 88 21.39 -25.12 11.88
C VAL A 88 22.73 -25.72 11.46
N THR A 89 23.18 -25.53 10.22
CA THR A 89 24.46 -26.07 9.76
C THR A 89 25.66 -25.51 10.53
N GLU A 90 25.63 -24.24 10.94
CA GLU A 90 26.70 -23.64 11.76
C GLU A 90 26.80 -24.24 13.18
N THR A 91 25.77 -24.96 13.66
CA THR A 91 25.76 -25.57 14.99
C THR A 91 26.24 -27.02 15.03
N VAL A 92 26.45 -27.68 13.89
CA VAL A 92 26.82 -29.11 13.83
C VAL A 92 28.33 -29.31 13.66
N ASP A 93 29.07 -28.25 13.31
CA ASP A 93 30.51 -28.32 13.03
C ASP A 93 31.41 -27.72 14.13
N ASN A 94 30.96 -27.66 15.39
CA ASN A 94 31.75 -27.17 16.54
C ASN A 94 31.53 -28.02 17.80
#